data_AF-A0A3N4KCG5-F1
#
_entry.id   AF-A0A3N4KCG5-F1
#
_cell.length_a   1.000
_cell.length_b   1.000
_cell.length_c   1.000
_cell.angle_alpha   90.00
_cell.angle_beta   90.00
_cell.angle_gamma   90.00
#
_symmetry.space_group_name_H-M   'P 1'
#
loop_
_entity.id
_entity.type
_entity.pdbx_description
1 polymer ?
#
loop_
_entity_poly.entity_id
_entity_poly.type
_entity_poly.pdbx_seq_one_letter_code
_entity_poly.pdbx_strand_id
1 'polypeptide(L)'
;MKTTILRLRLRPRPAAGPNLYRQLRNHSTVPTHPEKKLTEDPRLKELGRTLSDEFSTIRENYRTPKNPIVLCHGLLGFNELRLAGQMLPGIAYWRGITEVLRANGVEVITTTVPASGSIEVRAKALAAGIEESLKGRSVNLIG
;
A
#
# COMPACT_ATOMS: atom_id res chain seq x y z
N MET A 1 7.16 -32.63 31.38
CA MET A 1 7.26 -31.82 30.15
C MET A 1 6.60 -30.47 30.42
N LYS A 2 7.36 -29.36 30.43
CA LYS A 2 6.85 -28.01 30.74
C LYS A 2 6.72 -27.21 29.43
N THR A 3 5.49 -26.93 29.01
CA THR A 3 5.19 -26.10 27.84
C THR A 3 5.36 -24.62 28.21
N THR A 4 6.32 -23.96 27.57
CA THR A 4 6.54 -22.50 27.70
C THR A 4 5.81 -21.81 26.55
N ILE A 5 4.76 -21.06 26.88
CA ILE A 5 4.04 -20.21 25.91
C ILE A 5 4.79 -18.88 25.79
N LEU A 6 5.41 -18.65 24.64
CA LEU A 6 6.08 -17.39 24.32
C LEU A 6 5.00 -16.32 24.03
N ARG A 7 4.71 -15.45 25.00
CA ARG A 7 3.88 -14.25 24.78
C ARG A 7 4.66 -13.28 23.88
N LEU A 8 4.24 -13.16 22.62
CA LEU A 8 4.73 -12.15 21.69
C LEU A 8 4.39 -10.75 22.25
N ARG A 9 5.40 -10.02 22.74
CA ARG A 9 5.23 -8.61 23.14
C ARG A 9 4.95 -7.77 21.90
N LEU A 10 3.70 -7.36 21.72
CA LEU A 10 3.33 -6.35 20.73
C LEU A 10 4.07 -5.06 21.08
N ARG A 11 4.79 -4.48 20.10
CA ARG A 11 5.48 -3.20 20.28
C ARG A 11 4.44 -2.09 20.54
N PRO A 12 4.73 -1.14 21.43
CA PRO A 12 3.82 -0.02 21.67
C PRO A 12 3.64 0.82 20.41
N ARG A 13 2.40 1.28 20.22
CA ARG A 13 1.94 2.12 19.11
C ARG A 13 2.73 3.44 19.10
N PRO A 14 3.37 3.86 17.99
CA PRO A 14 3.91 5.21 17.90
C PRO A 14 2.76 6.22 17.96
N ALA A 15 2.98 7.35 18.65
CA ALA A 15 2.03 8.45 18.70
C ALA A 15 1.73 8.93 17.27
N ALA A 16 0.46 9.25 16.99
CA ALA A 16 0.05 9.78 15.71
C ALA A 16 0.86 11.05 15.41
N GLY A 17 1.74 10.97 14.41
CA GLY A 17 2.51 12.12 13.93
C GLY A 17 1.58 13.19 13.33
N PRO A 18 2.07 14.42 13.15
CA PRO A 18 1.31 15.49 12.52
C PRO A 18 0.76 15.00 11.17
N ASN A 19 -0.52 15.24 10.96
CA ASN A 19 -1.30 14.67 9.88
C ASN A 19 -0.83 15.27 8.53
N LEU A 20 0.19 14.67 7.90
CA LEU A 20 0.69 15.01 6.56
C LEU A 20 -0.46 15.09 5.54
N TYR A 21 -1.53 14.30 5.76
CA TYR A 21 -2.77 14.35 5.00
C TYR A 21 -3.41 15.74 4.98
N ARG A 22 -3.32 16.50 6.09
CA ARG A 22 -3.84 17.87 6.20
C ARG A 22 -3.04 18.87 5.37
N GLN A 23 -1.72 18.70 5.27
CA GLN A 23 -0.87 19.58 4.45
C GLN A 23 -1.06 19.33 2.95
N LEU A 24 -1.27 18.08 2.53
CA LEU A 24 -1.60 17.75 1.13
C LEU A 24 -3.03 18.19 0.74
N ARG A 25 -3.97 18.25 1.70
CA ARG A 25 -5.35 18.69 1.47
C ARG A 25 -5.46 20.15 1.03
N ASN A 26 -4.53 21.02 1.45
CA ASN A 26 -4.56 22.44 1.09
C ASN A 26 -4.33 22.71 -0.42
N HIS A 27 -3.87 21.73 -1.19
CA HIS A 27 -3.75 21.81 -2.65
C HIS A 27 -4.84 21.05 -3.41
N SER A 28 -5.75 20.37 -2.72
CA SER A 28 -6.79 19.55 -3.35
C SER A 28 -8.16 20.14 -3.04
N THR A 29 -8.63 21.05 -3.89
CA THR A 29 -10.06 21.36 -3.97
C THR A 29 -10.74 20.11 -4.53
N VAL A 30 -11.14 19.18 -3.66
CA VAL A 30 -12.00 18.07 -4.07
C VAL A 30 -13.32 18.71 -4.49
N PRO A 31 -13.72 18.62 -5.77
CA PRO A 31 -15.06 19.04 -6.16
C PRO A 31 -16.02 18.16 -5.37
N THR A 32 -16.94 18.78 -4.62
CA THR A 32 -18.14 18.11 -4.15
C THR A 32 -18.94 17.71 -5.39
N HIS A 33 -18.62 16.54 -5.95
CA HIS A 33 -19.38 16.02 -7.08
C HIS A 33 -20.77 15.69 -6.55
N PRO A 34 -21.85 16.17 -7.20
CA PRO A 34 -23.19 15.75 -6.82
C PRO A 34 -23.24 14.22 -6.92
N GLU A 35 -23.79 13.57 -5.90
CA GLU A 35 -24.07 12.13 -5.90
C GLU A 35 -24.79 11.77 -7.21
N LYS A 36 -24.05 11.26 -8.19
CA LYS A 36 -24.67 10.41 -9.19
C LYS A 36 -24.98 9.13 -8.46
N LYS A 37 -26.26 8.91 -8.14
CA LYS A 37 -26.78 7.57 -7.92
C LYS A 37 -26.34 6.74 -9.12
N LEU A 38 -25.24 5.99 -8.97
CA LEU A 38 -24.91 4.94 -9.90
C LEU A 38 -26.11 4.01 -9.83
N THR A 39 -26.90 4.04 -10.90
CA THR A 39 -27.94 3.05 -11.17
C THR A 39 -27.41 1.69 -10.76
N GLU A 40 -28.05 1.08 -9.76
CA GLU A 40 -27.66 -0.24 -9.24
C GLU A 40 -27.57 -1.22 -10.41
N ASP A 41 -26.35 -1.60 -10.82
CA ASP A 41 -26.18 -2.62 -11.83
C ASP A 41 -26.81 -3.90 -11.27
N PRO A 42 -27.86 -4.45 -11.91
CA PRO A 42 -28.54 -5.63 -11.39
C PRO A 42 -27.62 -6.85 -11.24
N ARG A 43 -26.45 -6.88 -11.93
CA ARG A 43 -25.43 -7.93 -11.75
C ARG A 43 -24.69 -7.85 -10.42
N LEU A 44 -24.65 -6.67 -9.78
CA LEU A 44 -23.95 -6.47 -8.51
C LEU A 44 -24.81 -6.84 -7.30
N LYS A 45 -26.12 -7.06 -7.47
CA LYS A 45 -27.05 -7.41 -6.39
C LYS A 45 -26.72 -8.74 -5.72
N GLU A 46 -26.13 -9.69 -6.45
CA GLU A 46 -25.72 -10.99 -5.90
C GLU A 46 -24.37 -10.95 -5.17
N LEU A 47 -23.57 -9.88 -5.34
CA LEU A 47 -22.20 -9.79 -4.82
C LEU A 47 -22.11 -9.25 -3.37
N GLY A 48 -23.25 -9.05 -2.70
CA GLY A 48 -23.31 -8.55 -1.32
C GLY A 48 -23.11 -7.03 -1.21
N ARG A 49 -22.82 -6.55 0.00
CA ARG A 49 -22.66 -5.10 0.29
C ARG A 49 -21.58 -4.48 -0.58
N THR A 50 -21.92 -3.47 -1.38
CA THR A 50 -20.97 -2.75 -2.21
C THR A 50 -20.13 -1.80 -1.35
N LEU A 51 -18.80 -1.92 -1.42
CA LEU A 51 -17.85 -1.06 -0.69
C LEU A 51 -17.84 0.39 -1.20
N SER A 52 -18.54 0.68 -2.30
CA SER A 52 -18.60 1.99 -2.95
C SER A 52 -19.01 3.09 -1.98
N ASP A 53 -20.01 2.81 -1.14
CA ASP A 53 -20.62 3.84 -0.30
C ASP A 53 -19.79 4.08 0.97
N GLU A 54 -19.22 3.02 1.53
CA GLU A 54 -18.45 3.06 2.79
C GLU A 54 -17.11 3.80 2.67
N PHE A 55 -16.56 3.86 1.45
CA PHE A 55 -15.31 4.54 1.10
C PHE A 55 -15.50 5.73 0.14
N SER A 56 -16.75 6.09 -0.19
CA SER A 56 -17.07 7.28 -1.00
C SER A 56 -16.58 8.57 -0.37
N THR A 57 -16.54 8.62 0.96
CA THR A 57 -16.05 9.76 1.73
C THR A 57 -14.68 9.43 2.34
N ILE A 58 -13.73 10.32 2.10
CA ILE A 58 -12.39 10.24 2.69
C ILE A 58 -12.47 10.48 4.19
N ARG A 59 -12.03 9.51 4.99
CA ARG A 59 -11.96 9.61 6.45
C ARG A 59 -10.67 10.29 6.88
N GLU A 60 -10.69 10.96 8.03
CA GLU A 60 -9.47 11.56 8.60
C GLU A 60 -8.46 10.49 9.05
N ASN A 61 -8.94 9.33 9.50
CA ASN A 61 -8.13 8.24 9.97
C ASN A 61 -8.65 6.91 9.43
N TYR A 62 -7.72 6.09 8.94
CA TYR A 62 -7.96 4.70 8.56
C TYR A 62 -7.24 3.77 9.53
N ARG A 63 -7.75 2.54 9.65
CA ARG A 63 -7.11 1.51 10.47
C ARG A 63 -5.82 1.04 9.79
N THR A 64 -4.71 1.06 10.51
CA THR A 64 -3.46 0.44 10.08
C THR A 64 -3.67 -1.08 9.86
N PRO A 65 -3.25 -1.65 8.73
CA PRO A 65 -3.35 -3.08 8.47
C PRO A 65 -2.47 -3.88 9.44
N LYS A 66 -2.86 -5.14 9.70
CA LYS A 66 -2.13 -6.03 10.61
C LYS A 66 -0.80 -6.53 10.01
N ASN A 67 -0.80 -6.75 8.70
CA ASN A 67 0.32 -7.31 7.96
C ASN A 67 1.05 -6.19 7.18
N PRO A 68 2.37 -6.34 6.93
CA PRO A 68 3.11 -5.44 6.06
C PRO A 68 2.47 -5.33 4.68
N ILE A 69 2.62 -4.17 4.07
CA ILE A 69 2.28 -3.94 2.67
C ILE A 69 3.54 -4.15 1.84
N VAL A 70 3.44 -4.99 0.81
CA VAL A 70 4.44 -5.09 -0.25
C VAL A 70 3.90 -4.35 -1.46
N LEU A 71 4.61 -3.30 -1.85
CA LEU A 71 4.34 -2.53 -3.06
C LEU A 71 5.10 -3.18 -4.22
N CYS A 72 4.34 -3.80 -5.12
CA CYS A 72 4.80 -4.54 -6.28
C CYS A 72 4.69 -3.64 -7.51
N HIS A 73 5.81 -3.21 -8.11
CA HIS A 73 5.70 -2.38 -9.31
C HIS A 73 5.27 -3.18 -10.55
N GLY A 74 4.59 -2.52 -11.47
CA GLY A 74 4.12 -3.09 -12.73
C GLY A 74 5.21 -3.14 -13.82
N LEU A 75 4.83 -2.69 -15.03
CA LEU A 75 5.68 -2.64 -16.22
C LEU A 75 6.96 -1.84 -15.96
N LEU A 76 8.10 -2.30 -16.51
CA LEU A 76 9.46 -1.75 -16.38
C LEU A 76 10.20 -1.98 -15.07
N GLY A 77 9.55 -2.55 -14.05
CA GLY A 77 10.32 -3.19 -12.99
C GLY A 77 11.04 -2.23 -12.02
N PHE A 78 10.76 -0.93 -12.05
CA PHE A 78 11.58 0.07 -11.35
C PHE A 78 10.94 0.53 -10.05
N ASN A 79 11.77 0.72 -9.02
CA ASN A 79 11.37 1.40 -7.79
C ASN A 79 11.65 2.91 -7.85
N GLU A 80 12.76 3.31 -8.46
CA GLU A 80 13.16 4.70 -8.67
C GLU A 80 13.78 4.83 -10.06
N LEU A 81 13.29 5.77 -10.87
CA LEU A 81 13.81 6.07 -12.20
C LEU A 81 14.72 7.29 -12.16
N ARG A 82 15.97 7.16 -12.60
CA ARG A 82 16.96 8.25 -12.65
C ARG A 82 17.23 8.66 -14.09
N LEU A 83 16.39 9.56 -14.63
CA LEU A 83 16.43 9.96 -16.04
C LEU A 83 17.67 10.78 -16.45
N ALA A 84 18.30 11.51 -15.53
CA ALA A 84 19.47 12.36 -15.81
C ALA A 84 20.69 11.99 -14.94
N GLY A 85 20.84 10.71 -14.59
CA GLY A 85 21.92 10.26 -13.71
C GLY A 85 21.85 10.90 -12.33
N GLN A 86 22.98 11.36 -11.80
CA GLN A 86 23.08 11.98 -10.47
C GLN A 86 22.63 13.46 -10.44
N MET A 87 22.36 14.07 -11.60
CA MET A 87 22.06 15.51 -11.70
C MET A 87 20.62 15.86 -11.30
N LEU A 88 19.69 14.92 -11.36
CA LEU A 88 18.30 15.09 -10.93
C LEU A 88 17.94 14.05 -9.87
N PRO A 89 17.08 14.39 -8.90
CA PRO A 89 16.55 13.42 -7.96
C PRO A 89 15.76 12.34 -8.74
N GLY A 90 15.92 11.08 -8.34
CA GLY A 90 15.19 10.00 -8.99
C GLY A 90 13.70 10.07 -8.69
N ILE A 91 12.91 9.58 -9.64
CA ILE A 91 11.45 9.57 -9.59
C ILE A 91 11.04 8.21 -9.03
N ALA A 92 10.60 8.17 -7.77
CA ALA A 92 10.06 6.94 -7.20
C ALA A 92 8.78 6.49 -7.94
N TYR A 93 8.56 5.19 -8.03
CA TYR A 93 7.33 4.62 -8.60
C TYR A 93 6.13 4.95 -7.71
N TRP A 94 6.31 4.79 -6.39
CA TRP A 94 5.30 5.00 -5.36
C TRP A 94 5.47 6.35 -4.63
N ARG A 95 5.66 7.44 -5.39
CA ARG A 95 5.88 8.79 -4.83
C ARG A 95 4.75 9.21 -3.89
N GLY A 96 5.10 9.59 -2.66
CA GLY A 96 4.17 10.07 -1.64
C GLY A 96 3.39 8.95 -0.95
N ILE A 97 3.12 7.83 -1.64
CA ILE A 97 2.35 6.70 -1.11
C ILE A 97 3.14 6.02 0.01
N THR A 98 4.42 5.74 -0.22
CA THR A 98 5.25 5.03 0.75
C THR A 98 5.46 5.86 2.01
N GLU A 99 5.68 7.16 1.86
CA GLU A 99 5.88 8.12 2.95
C GLU A 99 4.62 8.24 3.80
N VAL A 100 3.45 8.41 3.18
CA VAL A 100 2.17 8.55 3.88
C VAL A 100 1.80 7.25 4.60
N LEU A 101 1.98 6.09 3.98
CA LEU A 101 1.71 4.81 4.62
C LEU A 101 2.61 4.60 5.84
N ARG A 102 3.92 4.84 5.72
CA ARG A 102 4.86 4.74 6.85
C ARG A 102 4.53 5.73 7.96
N ALA A 103 4.14 6.96 7.63
CA ALA A 103 3.70 7.97 8.60
C ALA A 103 2.44 7.53 9.38
N ASN A 104 1.60 6.68 8.78
CA ASN A 104 0.44 6.07 9.43
C ASN A 104 0.75 4.74 10.15
N GLY A 105 2.03 4.46 10.40
CA GLY A 105 2.49 3.28 11.13
C GLY A 105 2.41 1.98 10.33
N VAL A 106 2.26 2.07 9.00
CA VAL A 106 2.25 0.90 8.12
C VAL A 106 3.69 0.49 7.82
N GLU A 107 4.01 -0.78 8.02
CA GLU A 107 5.26 -1.36 7.50
C GLU A 107 5.12 -1.56 5.99
N VAL A 108 5.93 -0.84 5.21
CA VAL A 108 5.89 -0.85 3.75
C VAL A 108 7.23 -1.29 3.19
N ILE A 109 7.18 -2.29 2.32
CA ILE A 109 8.34 -2.83 1.61
C ILE A 109 8.11 -2.70 0.12
N THR A 110 9.16 -2.35 -0.60
CA THR A 110 9.20 -2.28 -2.06
C THR A 110 10.19 -3.33 -2.54
N THR A 111 9.71 -4.35 -3.24
CA THR A 111 10.55 -5.37 -3.87
C THR A 111 10.76 -5.04 -5.34
N THR A 112 11.90 -5.46 -5.90
CA THR A 112 12.17 -5.28 -7.32
C THR A 112 11.88 -6.57 -8.09
N VAL A 113 11.22 -6.47 -9.25
CA VAL A 113 11.05 -7.56 -10.22
C VAL A 113 11.67 -7.20 -11.57
N PRO A 114 12.08 -8.16 -12.41
CA PRO A 114 12.61 -7.87 -13.74
C PRO A 114 11.69 -6.96 -14.57
N ALA A 115 12.28 -6.03 -15.32
CA ALA A 115 11.58 -5.04 -16.13
C ALA A 115 10.67 -5.64 -17.20
N SER A 116 11.11 -6.76 -17.77
CA SER A 116 10.39 -7.58 -18.73
C SER A 116 10.62 -9.06 -18.42
N GLY A 117 9.68 -9.91 -18.82
CA GLY A 117 9.73 -11.35 -18.61
C GLY A 117 8.33 -11.93 -18.51
N SER A 118 8.24 -13.26 -18.47
CA SER A 118 6.96 -13.94 -18.25
C SER A 118 6.42 -13.66 -16.85
N ILE A 119 5.13 -13.93 -16.64
CA ILE A 119 4.47 -13.76 -15.34
C ILE A 119 5.17 -14.62 -14.29
N GLU A 120 5.54 -15.86 -14.64
CA GLU A 120 6.19 -16.83 -13.76
C GLU A 120 7.56 -16.33 -13.29
N VAL A 121 8.37 -15.80 -14.21
CA VAL A 121 9.70 -15.26 -13.89
C VAL A 121 9.57 -14.08 -12.92
N ARG A 122 8.65 -13.16 -13.20
CA ARG A 122 8.42 -11.98 -12.35
C ARG A 122 7.83 -12.36 -10.99
N ALA A 123 6.90 -13.32 -10.94
CA ALA A 123 6.32 -13.83 -9.71
C ALA A 123 7.35 -14.52 -8.82
N LYS A 124 8.26 -15.31 -9.41
CA LYS A 124 9.35 -15.96 -8.67
C LYS A 124 10.31 -14.94 -8.07
N ALA A 125 10.68 -13.90 -8.83
CA ALA A 125 11.53 -12.82 -8.33
C ALA A 125 10.84 -12.05 -7.19
N LEU A 126 9.54 -11.75 -7.33
CA LEU A 126 8.75 -11.12 -6.28
C LEU A 126 8.73 -11.96 -5.00
N ALA A 127 8.43 -13.25 -5.12
CA ALA A 127 8.39 -14.17 -3.99
C ALA A 127 9.73 -14.22 -3.25
N ALA A 128 10.85 -14.33 -3.98
CA ALA A 128 12.19 -14.33 -3.39
C ALA A 128 12.48 -13.03 -2.62
N GLY A 129 12.14 -11.87 -3.20
CA GLY A 129 12.34 -10.57 -2.53
C GLY A 129 11.48 -10.40 -1.27
N ILE A 130 10.26 -10.94 -1.27
CA ILE A 130 9.39 -10.96 -0.09
C ILE A 130 9.97 -11.88 0.99
N GLU A 131 10.38 -13.09 0.63
CA GLU A 131 10.94 -14.08 1.57
C GLU A 131 12.20 -13.53 2.27
N GLU A 132 13.09 -12.90 1.52
CA GLU A 132 14.29 -12.24 2.03
C GLU A 132 13.94 -11.11 3.01
N SER A 133 12.97 -10.27 2.66
CA SER A 133 12.59 -9.09 3.45
C SER A 133 11.79 -9.44 4.71
N LEU A 134 10.96 -10.47 4.66
CA LEU A 134 9.90 -10.70 5.66
C LEU A 134 9.92 -12.07 6.33
N LYS A 135 10.87 -12.95 5.97
CA LYS A 135 11.17 -14.21 6.69
C LYS A 135 9.92 -15.06 7.01
N GLY A 136 9.00 -15.16 6.05
CA GLY A 136 7.78 -16.00 6.16
C GLY A 136 6.58 -15.35 6.87
N ARG A 137 6.59 -14.03 7.14
CA ARG A 137 5.40 -13.33 7.63
C ARG A 137 4.33 -13.23 6.55
N SER A 138 3.05 -13.25 6.95
CA SER A 138 1.93 -12.92 6.06
C SER A 138 2.01 -11.46 5.61
N VAL A 139 1.61 -11.19 4.36
CA VAL A 139 1.73 -9.87 3.72
C VAL A 139 0.46 -9.47 2.99
N ASN A 140 0.31 -8.17 2.74
CA ASN A 140 -0.67 -7.64 1.79
C ASN A 140 0.07 -7.19 0.52
N LEU A 141 -0.32 -7.71 -0.65
CA LEU A 141 0.28 -7.31 -1.93
C LEU A 141 -0.56 -6.20 -2.57
N ILE A 142 0.10 -5.16 -3.05
CA ILE A 142 -0.51 -4.08 -3.85
C ILE A 142 0.33 -3.89 -5.10
N GLY A 143 -0.27 -3.97 -6.28
CA GLY A 143 0.40 -3.77 -7.57
C GLY A 143 -0.41 -2.92 -8.53
#